data_AF-A0A6N2TXK7-F1
#
_entry.id   AF-A0A6N2TXK7-F1
#
_cell.length_a   1.000
_cell.length_b   1.000
_cell.length_c   1.000
_cell.angle_alpha   90.00
_cell.angle_beta   90.00
_cell.angle_gamma   90.00
#
_symmetry.space_group_name_H-M   'P 1'
#
loop_
_entity.id
_entity.type
_entity.pdbx_description
1 polymer ?
#
loop_
_entity_poly.entity_id
_entity_poly.type
_entity_poly.pdbx_seq_one_letter_code
_entity_poly.pdbx_strand_id
1 'polypeptide(L)'
;MYVTEKIGDEYRNWIEGDEILIQASTGSGKSYFILHVLLKWAISQNRKILYLVNRSVLKKQLEEELYSDISNEIYEEFGYRLIIENYVTVRTYQSIEKNLNEKNNYALRYNIEELKTYSYVVYDECHYFYSDSNFNTNTQLSFDCLRDIFLPRFKFLFLQQWKI
;
A
#
# COMPACT_ATOMS: atom_id res chain seq x y z
N MET A 1 -18.27 11.62 -7.05
CA MET A 1 -18.39 10.87 -5.79
C MET A 1 -17.01 10.38 -5.42
N TYR A 2 -16.55 10.77 -4.24
CA TYR A 2 -15.21 10.44 -3.76
C TYR A 2 -15.17 9.01 -3.21
N VAL A 3 -13.98 8.40 -3.24
CA VAL A 3 -13.76 7.03 -2.73
C VAL A 3 -14.14 6.91 -1.26
N THR A 4 -13.78 7.93 -0.46
CA THR A 4 -14.11 8.03 0.96
C THR A 4 -15.62 7.97 1.22
N GLU A 5 -16.42 8.69 0.43
CA GLU A 5 -17.89 8.69 0.56
C GLU A 5 -18.50 7.33 0.23
N LYS A 6 -17.94 6.62 -0.76
CA LYS A 6 -18.43 5.30 -1.16
C LYS A 6 -18.10 4.21 -0.14
N ILE A 7 -16.89 4.23 0.40
CA ILE A 7 -16.45 3.24 1.40
C ILE A 7 -17.12 3.52 2.75
N GLY A 8 -17.33 4.78 3.10
CA GLY A 8 -17.86 5.16 4.42
C GLY A 8 -16.99 4.56 5.53
N ASP A 9 -17.61 3.89 6.51
CA ASP A 9 -16.93 3.22 7.61
C ASP A 9 -16.69 1.72 7.38
N GLU A 10 -17.00 1.18 6.19
CA GLU A 10 -16.86 -0.24 5.88
C GLU A 10 -15.42 -0.75 6.12
N TYR A 11 -14.43 0.10 5.86
CA TYR A 11 -13.01 -0.21 6.03
C TYR A 11 -12.62 -0.64 7.45
N ARG A 12 -13.44 -0.29 8.46
CA ARG A 12 -13.21 -0.68 9.84
C ARG A 12 -13.50 -2.16 10.09
N ASN A 13 -14.33 -2.77 9.23
CA ASN A 13 -14.76 -4.16 9.34
C ASN A 13 -13.90 -5.12 8.51
N TRP A 14 -12.96 -4.63 7.70
CA TRP A 14 -12.09 -5.50 6.92
C TRP A 14 -11.22 -6.38 7.83
N ILE A 15 -11.17 -7.67 7.53
CA ILE A 15 -10.47 -8.72 8.28
C ILE A 15 -9.28 -9.27 7.48
N GLU A 16 -8.40 -10.02 8.15
CA GLU A 16 -7.25 -10.63 7.46
C GLU A 16 -7.72 -11.58 6.35
N GLY A 17 -7.09 -11.46 5.18
CA GLY A 17 -7.47 -12.20 3.98
C GLY A 17 -8.47 -11.47 3.08
N ASP A 18 -9.07 -10.36 3.51
CA ASP A 18 -9.97 -9.59 2.65
C ASP A 18 -9.23 -8.97 1.46
N GLU A 19 -9.80 -9.14 0.27
CA GLU A 19 -9.35 -8.53 -0.98
C GLU A 19 -10.35 -7.46 -1.43
N ILE A 20 -9.95 -6.20 -1.30
CA ILE A 20 -10.79 -5.03 -1.60
C ILE A 20 -10.32 -4.37 -2.89
N LEU A 21 -11.16 -4.38 -3.92
CA LEU A 21 -10.90 -3.70 -5.18
C LEU A 21 -11.60 -2.34 -5.22
N ILE A 22 -10.82 -1.26 -5.19
CA ILE A 22 -11.30 0.12 -5.31
C ILE A 22 -11.05 0.60 -6.75
N GLN A 23 -12.10 0.55 -7.57
CA GLN A 23 -12.08 1.05 -8.94
C GLN A 23 -12.63 2.47 -8.99
N ALA A 24 -11.78 3.43 -9.34
CA ALA A 24 -12.20 4.82 -9.45
C ALA A 24 -11.26 5.62 -10.38
N SER A 25 -11.78 6.65 -11.04
CA SER A 25 -11.00 7.49 -11.95
C SER A 25 -9.84 8.21 -11.25
N THR A 26 -8.93 8.79 -12.03
CA THR A 26 -7.92 9.72 -11.48
C THR A 26 -8.62 10.91 -10.81
N GLY A 27 -8.04 11.42 -9.72
CA GLY A 27 -8.63 12.51 -8.94
C GLY A 27 -9.82 12.11 -8.06
N SER A 28 -10.18 10.82 -7.98
CA SER A 28 -11.30 10.34 -7.15
C SER A 28 -10.99 10.22 -5.65
N GLY A 29 -9.77 10.56 -5.22
CA GLY A 29 -9.35 10.49 -3.82
C GLY A 29 -8.93 9.10 -3.33
N LYS A 30 -8.39 8.23 -4.19
CA LYS A 30 -7.86 6.90 -3.75
C LYS A 30 -6.71 7.05 -2.76
N SER A 31 -5.65 7.77 -3.12
CA SER A 31 -4.51 8.04 -2.22
C SER A 31 -4.96 8.81 -0.98
N TYR A 32 -5.90 9.75 -1.14
CA TYR A 32 -6.50 10.47 -0.02
C TYR A 32 -7.14 9.52 1.01
N PHE A 33 -7.94 8.56 0.55
CA PHE A 33 -8.52 7.55 1.44
C PHE A 33 -7.44 6.74 2.18
N ILE A 34 -6.36 6.34 1.50
CA ILE A 34 -5.28 5.59 2.15
C ILE A 34 -4.57 6.42 3.22
N LEU A 35 -4.15 7.65 2.88
CA LEU A 35 -3.29 8.46 3.74
C LEU A 35 -4.06 9.21 4.84
N HIS A 36 -5.28 9.71 4.57
CA HIS A 36 -6.04 10.55 5.50
C HIS A 36 -7.18 9.82 6.21
N VAL A 37 -7.48 8.56 5.85
CA VAL A 37 -8.56 7.79 6.49
C VAL A 37 -8.04 6.45 7.00
N LEU A 38 -7.55 5.59 6.10
CA LEU A 38 -7.12 4.24 6.47
C LEU A 38 -5.89 4.26 7.40
N LEU A 39 -4.94 5.17 7.17
CA LEU A 39 -3.74 5.29 8.00
C LEU A 39 -4.05 5.64 9.46
N LYS A 40 -4.93 6.60 9.71
CA LYS A 40 -5.37 6.97 11.07
C LYS A 40 -6.04 5.79 11.76
N TRP A 41 -6.89 5.06 11.05
CA TRP A 41 -7.47 3.83 11.56
C TRP A 41 -6.41 2.77 11.86
N ALA A 42 -5.46 2.55 10.96
CA ALA A 42 -4.37 1.61 11.18
C ALA A 42 -3.53 1.98 12.41
N ILE A 43 -3.21 3.26 12.61
CA ILE A 43 -2.54 3.78 13.80
C ILE A 43 -3.33 3.46 15.07
N SER A 44 -4.65 3.73 15.07
CA SER A 44 -5.52 3.47 16.23
C SER A 44 -5.55 1.98 16.63
N GLN A 45 -5.28 1.09 15.67
CA GLN A 45 -5.25 -0.37 15.85
C GLN A 45 -3.82 -0.92 15.97
N ASN A 46 -2.79 -0.05 16.02
CA ASN A 46 -1.37 -0.42 15.99
C ASN A 46 -1.01 -1.36 14.81
N ARG A 47 -1.56 -1.06 13.64
CA ARG A 47 -1.38 -1.80 12.38
C ARG A 47 -0.53 -1.00 11.41
N LYS A 48 0.16 -1.71 10.50
CA LYS A 48 1.05 -1.09 9.50
C LYS A 48 0.52 -1.26 8.08
N ILE A 49 0.82 -0.27 7.24
CA ILE A 49 0.46 -0.22 5.82
C ILE A 49 1.71 -0.29 4.96
N LEU A 50 1.78 -1.26 4.05
CA LEU A 50 2.71 -1.24 2.93
C LEU A 50 1.99 -0.65 1.71
N TYR A 51 2.40 0.53 1.26
CA TYR A 51 1.82 1.19 0.09
C TYR A 51 2.75 1.02 -1.11
N LEU A 52 2.35 0.15 -2.03
CA LEU A 52 3.09 -0.16 -3.25
C LEU A 52 2.65 0.72 -4.41
N VAL A 53 3.62 1.33 -5.09
CA VAL A 53 3.38 2.21 -6.25
C VAL A 53 4.24 1.81 -7.44
N ASN A 54 3.83 2.23 -8.64
CA ASN A 54 4.50 1.85 -9.89
C ASN A 54 5.77 2.66 -10.22
N ARG A 55 5.91 3.90 -9.71
CA ARG A 55 6.98 4.83 -10.09
C ARG A 55 7.55 5.59 -8.89
N SER A 56 8.86 5.87 -8.94
CA SER A 56 9.59 6.60 -7.90
C SER A 56 9.12 8.05 -7.70
N VAL A 57 8.67 8.71 -8.77
CA VAL A 57 8.12 10.07 -8.68
C VAL A 57 6.86 10.11 -7.81
N LEU A 58 5.93 9.17 -8.03
CA LEU A 58 4.71 9.05 -7.21
C LEU A 58 5.07 8.70 -5.76
N LYS A 59 6.01 7.77 -5.57
CA LYS A 59 6.54 7.46 -4.23
C LYS A 59 6.99 8.73 -3.50
N LYS A 60 7.81 9.57 -4.15
CA LYS A 60 8.33 10.80 -3.55
C LYS A 60 7.22 11.77 -3.17
N GLN A 61 6.20 11.92 -4.02
CA GLN A 61 5.06 12.79 -3.75
C GLN A 61 4.28 12.34 -2.51
N LEU A 62 4.01 11.03 -2.38
CA LEU A 62 3.33 10.48 -1.21
C LEU A 62 4.18 10.60 0.06
N GLU A 63 5.50 10.41 -0.04
CA GLU A 63 6.42 10.64 1.09
C GLU A 63 6.43 12.11 1.51
N GLU A 64 6.49 13.06 0.57
CA GLU A 64 6.41 14.50 0.86
C GLU A 64 5.11 14.86 1.60
N GLU A 65 3.96 14.35 1.14
CA GLU A 65 2.64 14.52 1.79
C GLU A 65 2.58 13.88 3.19
N LEU A 66 3.15 12.68 3.36
CA LEU A 66 3.24 12.01 4.66
C LEU A 66 4.02 12.84 5.69
N TYR A 67 5.11 13.47 5.25
CA TYR A 67 6.00 14.24 6.11
C TYR A 67 5.54 15.67 6.36
N SER A 68 4.67 16.23 5.52
CA SER A 68 4.07 17.54 5.73
C SER A 68 2.69 17.44 6.38
N ASP A 69 1.67 17.13 5.59
CA ASP A 69 0.28 17.42 5.90
C ASP A 69 -0.25 16.36 6.86
N ILE A 70 0.03 15.08 6.55
CA ILE A 70 -0.43 13.94 7.34
C ILE A 70 0.17 13.93 8.74
N SER A 71 1.46 14.26 8.87
CA SER A 71 2.13 14.33 10.18
C SER A 71 1.47 15.36 11.11
N ASN A 72 1.04 16.50 10.57
CA ASN A 72 0.31 17.52 11.31
C ASN A 72 -1.11 17.05 11.66
N GLU A 73 -1.84 16.47 10.70
CA GLU A 73 -3.18 15.91 10.95
C GLU A 73 -3.17 14.85 12.06
N ILE A 74 -2.16 13.98 12.06
CA ILE A 74 -1.99 12.95 13.09
C ILE A 74 -1.69 13.56 14.45
N TYR A 75 -0.85 14.60 14.51
CA TYR A 75 -0.61 15.30 15.77
C TYR A 75 -1.88 15.93 16.33
N GLU A 76 -2.70 16.54 15.46
CA GLU A 76 -4.00 17.13 15.85
C GLU A 76 -5.00 16.07 16.34
N GLU A 77 -5.05 14.90 15.68
CA GLU A 77 -5.99 13.84 16.03
C GLU A 77 -5.60 13.06 17.30
N PHE A 78 -4.32 12.72 17.45
CA PHE A 78 -3.85 11.89 18.56
C PHE A 78 -3.25 12.67 19.73
N GLY A 79 -2.93 13.96 19.54
CA GLY A 79 -2.38 14.85 20.57
C GLY A 79 -0.88 14.69 20.85
N TYR A 80 -0.15 13.89 20.05
CA TYR A 80 1.29 13.70 20.17
C TYR A 80 1.93 13.34 18.82
N ARG A 81 3.23 13.61 18.68
CA ARG A 81 3.96 13.29 17.44
C ARG A 81 4.25 11.80 17.35
N LEU A 82 3.93 11.22 16.21
CA LEU A 82 4.26 9.84 15.85
C LEU A 82 5.39 9.82 14.81
N ILE A 83 6.19 8.75 14.83
CA ILE A 83 7.10 8.43 13.73
C ILE A 83 6.25 7.70 12.68
N ILE A 84 5.87 8.40 11.61
CA ILE A 84 4.86 7.94 10.66
C ILE A 84 5.29 6.66 9.93
N GLU A 85 6.60 6.49 9.73
CA GLU A 85 7.23 5.33 9.09
C GLU A 85 7.04 4.03 9.88
N ASN A 86 6.72 4.12 11.18
CA ASN A 86 6.36 2.95 11.96
C ASN A 86 5.01 2.36 11.55
N TYR A 87 4.16 3.13 10.86
CA TYR A 87 2.79 2.77 10.51
C TYR A 87 2.53 2.72 9.00
N VAL A 88 3.32 3.43 8.18
CA VAL A 88 3.19 3.36 6.73
C VAL A 88 4.56 3.38 6.06
N THR A 89 4.72 2.55 5.04
CA THR A 89 5.92 2.54 4.20
C THR A 89 5.52 2.57 2.73
N VAL A 90 6.05 3.54 1.99
CA VAL A 90 5.83 3.64 0.55
C VAL A 90 7.00 2.98 -0.19
N ARG A 91 6.71 1.97 -1.01
CA ARG A 91 7.71 1.25 -1.80
C ARG A 91 7.29 1.15 -3.25
N THR A 92 8.26 1.17 -4.16
CA THR A 92 7.94 0.86 -5.56
C THR A 92 7.88 -0.64 -5.75
N TYR A 93 7.07 -1.12 -6.71
CA TYR A 93 7.06 -2.52 -7.09
C TYR A 93 8.48 -3.03 -7.37
N GLN A 94 9.24 -2.35 -8.21
CA GLN A 94 10.61 -2.75 -8.59
C GLN A 94 11.55 -2.85 -7.38
N SER A 95 11.37 -2.03 -6.34
CA SER A 95 12.17 -2.12 -5.12
C SER A 95 11.88 -3.42 -4.36
N ILE A 96 10.62 -3.87 -4.36
CA ILE A 96 10.21 -5.13 -3.75
C ILE A 96 10.74 -6.30 -4.59
N GLU A 97 10.61 -6.25 -5.91
CA GLU A 97 11.13 -7.30 -6.80
C GLU A 97 12.63 -7.49 -6.59
N LYS A 98 13.39 -6.40 -6.47
CA LYS A 98 14.82 -6.44 -6.18
C LYS A 98 15.10 -7.12 -4.84
N ASN A 99 14.34 -6.81 -3.80
CA ASN A 99 14.49 -7.43 -2.47
C ASN A 99 14.16 -8.93 -2.48
N LEU A 100 13.18 -9.34 -3.28
CA LEU A 100 12.76 -10.74 -3.39
C LEU A 100 13.68 -11.57 -4.30
N ASN A 101 14.39 -10.93 -5.22
CA ASN A 101 15.41 -11.56 -6.06
C ASN A 101 16.81 -11.57 -5.40
N GLU A 102 16.89 -11.24 -4.12
CA GLU A 102 18.15 -11.23 -3.37
C GLU A 102 18.75 -12.65 -3.30
N LYS A 103 20.02 -12.79 -3.71
CA LYS A 103 20.72 -14.08 -3.75
C LYS A 103 21.25 -14.48 -2.39
N ASN A 104 21.46 -13.51 -1.51
CA ASN A 104 21.85 -13.77 -0.13
C ASN A 104 20.63 -14.25 0.68
N ASN A 105 20.63 -15.53 1.05
CA ASN A 105 19.53 -16.15 1.81
C ASN A 105 19.18 -15.44 3.13
N TYR A 106 20.16 -14.86 3.81
CA TYR A 106 19.90 -14.10 5.05
C TYR A 106 19.15 -12.81 4.75
N ALA A 107 19.60 -12.05 3.74
CA ALA A 107 18.95 -10.82 3.33
C ALA A 107 17.55 -11.08 2.75
N LEU A 108 17.38 -12.14 1.94
CA LEU A 108 16.07 -12.56 1.44
C LEU A 108 15.11 -12.92 2.59
N ARG A 109 15.58 -13.70 3.58
CA ARG A 109 14.78 -14.02 4.77
C ARG A 109 14.39 -12.77 5.54
N TYR A 110 15.34 -11.85 5.76
CA TYR A 110 15.06 -10.58 6.42
C TYR A 110 13.98 -9.78 5.67
N ASN A 111 14.10 -9.67 4.33
CA ASN A 111 13.12 -8.99 3.49
C ASN A 111 11.72 -9.62 3.64
N ILE A 112 11.63 -10.96 3.62
CA ILE A 112 10.34 -11.66 3.79
C ILE A 112 9.75 -11.45 5.19
N GLU A 113 10.57 -11.48 6.25
CA GLU A 113 10.10 -11.24 7.62
C GLU A 113 9.68 -9.79 7.86
N GLU A 114 10.33 -8.83 7.20
CA GLU A 114 9.92 -7.42 7.24
C GLU A 114 8.55 -7.21 6.59
N LEU A 115 8.32 -7.83 5.42
CA LEU A 115 7.01 -7.80 4.75
C LEU A 115 5.90 -8.42 5.61
N LYS A 116 6.23 -9.43 6.44
CA LYS A 116 5.31 -10.06 7.42
C LYS A 116 4.85 -9.13 8.54
N THR A 117 5.46 -7.97 8.72
CA THR A 117 5.08 -7.02 9.77
C THR A 117 3.93 -6.09 9.38
N TYR A 118 3.55 -6.06 8.10
CA TYR A 118 2.43 -5.23 7.63
C TYR A 118 1.08 -5.89 7.92
N SER A 119 0.02 -5.09 8.00
CA SER A 119 -1.36 -5.58 8.19
C SER A 119 -2.24 -5.26 6.98
N TYR A 120 -1.91 -4.17 6.28
CA TYR A 120 -2.50 -3.78 5.02
C TYR A 120 -1.43 -3.73 3.94
N VAL A 121 -1.76 -4.23 2.75
CA VAL A 121 -0.96 -4.06 1.54
C VAL A 121 -1.81 -3.37 0.49
N VAL A 122 -1.39 -2.17 0.10
CA VAL A 122 -2.05 -1.36 -0.93
C VAL A 122 -1.26 -1.51 -2.23
N TYR A 123 -1.93 -1.97 -3.27
CA TYR A 123 -1.40 -2.05 -4.63
C TYR A 123 -1.95 -0.89 -5.46
N ASP A 124 -1.20 0.20 -5.54
CA ASP A 124 -1.58 1.30 -6.42
C ASP A 124 -1.38 0.96 -7.89
N GLU A 125 -2.32 1.40 -8.72
CA GLU A 125 -2.34 1.09 -10.14
C GLU A 125 -2.04 -0.39 -10.43
N CYS A 126 -2.71 -1.30 -9.70
CA CYS A 126 -2.43 -2.74 -9.77
C CYS A 126 -2.65 -3.34 -11.18
N HIS A 127 -3.33 -2.60 -12.07
CA HIS A 127 -3.38 -2.94 -13.49
C HIS A 127 -2.00 -3.02 -14.15
N TYR A 128 -0.98 -2.36 -13.55
CA TYR A 128 0.43 -2.44 -13.92
C TYR A 128 0.89 -3.89 -14.15
N PHE A 129 0.47 -4.82 -13.30
CA PHE A 129 0.84 -6.22 -13.42
C PHE A 129 0.29 -6.87 -14.68
N TYR A 130 -0.92 -6.51 -15.09
CA TYR A 130 -1.57 -7.09 -16.26
C TYR A 130 -1.14 -6.41 -17.56
N SER A 131 -0.90 -5.10 -17.55
CA SER A 131 -0.54 -4.35 -18.77
C SER A 131 0.93 -4.51 -19.17
N ASP A 132 1.86 -4.58 -18.21
CA ASP A 132 3.30 -4.76 -18.50
C ASP A 132 3.70 -6.24 -18.61
N SER A 133 2.83 -7.20 -18.25
CA SER A 133 3.10 -8.64 -18.42
C SER A 133 3.39 -9.03 -19.88
N ASN A 134 2.85 -8.28 -20.86
CA ASN A 134 3.14 -8.48 -22.28
C ASN A 134 4.56 -8.02 -22.68
N PHE A 135 5.24 -7.22 -21.86
CA PHE A 135 6.59 -6.69 -22.14
C PHE A 135 7.67 -7.20 -21.17
N ASN A 136 7.32 -7.67 -19.97
CA ASN A 136 8.30 -8.09 -18.97
C ASN A 136 7.78 -9.25 -18.09
N THR A 137 8.21 -10.48 -18.38
CA THR A 137 7.85 -11.71 -17.63
C THR A 137 8.18 -11.64 -16.14
N ASN A 138 9.15 -10.80 -15.75
CA ASN A 138 9.56 -10.63 -14.35
C ASN A 138 8.50 -9.91 -13.50
N THR A 139 7.66 -9.07 -14.10
CA THR A 139 6.63 -8.30 -13.39
C THR A 139 5.47 -9.21 -12.96
N GLN A 140 5.09 -10.19 -13.78
CA GLN A 140 4.07 -11.17 -13.44
C GLN A 140 4.53 -12.09 -12.31
N LEU A 141 5.76 -12.60 -12.38
CA LEU A 141 6.34 -13.44 -11.31
C LEU A 141 6.45 -12.68 -9.98
N SER A 142 6.76 -11.39 -10.04
CA SER A 142 6.82 -10.56 -8.84
C SER A 142 5.46 -10.32 -8.22
N PHE A 143 4.41 -10.15 -9.04
CA PHE A 143 3.04 -10.10 -8.55
C PHE A 143 2.63 -11.40 -7.89
N ASP A 144 2.84 -12.53 -8.57
CA ASP A 144 2.48 -13.85 -8.03
C ASP A 144 3.25 -14.14 -6.73
N CYS A 145 4.54 -13.80 -6.67
CA CYS A 145 5.33 -13.93 -5.45
C CYS A 145 4.82 -13.02 -4.32
N LEU A 146 4.49 -11.77 -4.62
CA LEU A 146 3.93 -10.86 -3.63
C LEU A 146 2.59 -11.37 -3.13
N ARG A 147 1.70 -11.75 -4.05
CA ARG A 147 0.41 -12.33 -3.74
C ARG A 147 0.59 -13.56 -2.85
N ASP A 148 1.49 -14.48 -3.18
CA ASP A 148 1.74 -15.70 -2.41
C ASP A 148 2.35 -15.43 -1.02
N ILE A 149 3.23 -14.44 -0.89
CA ILE A 149 3.78 -14.00 0.41
C ILE A 149 2.66 -13.49 1.33
N PHE A 150 1.66 -12.82 0.77
CA PHE A 150 0.66 -12.09 1.55
C PHE A 150 -0.71 -12.81 1.67
N LEU A 151 -1.08 -13.72 0.76
CA LEU A 151 -2.45 -14.26 0.62
C LEU A 151 -3.08 -14.78 1.93
N PRO A 152 -2.36 -15.46 2.84
CA PRO A 152 -2.99 -16.00 4.04
C PRO A 152 -3.09 -15.03 5.22
N ARG A 153 -2.60 -13.77 5.13
CA ARG A 153 -2.32 -12.96 6.33
C ARG A 153 -2.74 -11.49 6.28
N PHE A 154 -2.97 -10.92 5.10
CA PHE A 154 -3.05 -9.46 4.95
C PHE A 154 -4.39 -9.00 4.43
N LYS A 155 -4.71 -7.73 4.69
CA LYS A 155 -5.79 -7.01 4.02
C LYS A 155 -5.24 -6.39 2.76
N PHE A 156 -5.87 -6.68 1.64
CA PHE A 156 -5.42 -6.22 0.35
C PHE A 156 -6.32 -5.13 -0.19
N LEU A 157 -5.70 -4.03 -0.61
CA LEU A 157 -6.39 -2.96 -1.29
C LEU A 157 -5.79 -2.79 -2.68
N PHE A 158 -6.59 -3.08 -3.69
CA PHE A 158 -6.23 -2.91 -5.09
C PHE A 158 -6.83 -1.61 -5.60
N LEU A 159 -6.00 -0.67 -6.02
CA LEU A 159 -6.44 0.62 -6.57
C LEU A 159 -6.29 0.59 -8.09
N GLN A 160 -7.39 0.82 -8.82
CA GLN A 160 -7.39 0.80 -10.28
C GLN A 160 -8.07 2.02 -10.89
N GLN A 161 -7.41 2.65 -11.88
CA GLN A 161 -7.97 3.70 -12.73
C GLN A 161 -8.85 3.14 -13.86
N TRP A 162 -9.95 3.83 -14.15
CA TRP A 162 -10.66 3.69 -15.42
C TRP A 162 -9.93 4.48 -16.51
N LYS A 163 -9.56 3.81 -17.61
CA LYS A 163 -9.38 4.51 -18.89
C LYS A 163 -10.78 4.76 -19.45
N ILE A 164 -11.14 6.03 -19.54
CA ILE A 164 -12.30 6.48 -20.32
C ILE A 164 -11.94 6.36 -21.79
#